data_AF-A0A523XC41-F1
#
_entry.id   AF-A0A523XC41-F1
#
_cell.length_a   1.000
_cell.length_b   1.000
_cell.length_c   1.000
_cell.angle_alpha   90.00
_cell.angle_beta   90.00
_cell.angle_gamma   90.00
#
_symmetry.space_group_name_H-M   'P 1'
#
loop_
_entity.id
_entity.type
_entity.pdbx_description
1 polymer ?
#
loop_
_entity_poly.entity_id
_entity_poly.type
_entity_poly.pdbx_seq_one_letter_code
_entity_poly.pdbx_strand_id
1 'polypeptide(L)'
;MKDALNVGLETDRLYCNWYLNSDHVKEYLAHKQRDFTEIVTNENHSVLKTRRKGIFLEITEMNLTNPKSLLAIEIPSNIIDYLTKNKTLAIEWRNKTRDSFKNYFSKGYKIIDFVIMKENKSMRCFHILKK
;
A
#
# COMPACT_ATOMS: atom_id res chain seq x y z
N MET A 1 3.77 17.32 15.49
CA MET A 1 4.27 17.80 14.18
C MET A 1 3.42 19.03 13.82
N LYS A 2 4.02 20.16 13.45
CA LYS A 2 3.32 21.44 13.16
C LYS A 2 3.38 21.78 11.66
N ASP A 3 3.40 20.79 10.78
CA ASP A 3 3.33 21.02 9.34
C ASP A 3 1.85 21.10 8.91
N ALA A 4 1.51 22.14 8.15
CA ALA A 4 0.14 22.38 7.68
C ALA A 4 -0.49 21.19 6.95
N LEU A 5 0.34 20.31 6.37
CA LEU A 5 -0.04 19.13 5.61
C LEU A 5 -0.57 17.97 6.46
N ASN A 6 -0.09 17.79 7.70
CA ASN A 6 -0.48 16.66 8.56
C ASN A 6 -1.28 17.07 9.81
N VAL A 7 -1.75 18.32 9.89
CA VAL A 7 -2.51 18.81 11.06
C VAL A 7 -3.72 17.91 11.32
N GLY A 8 -3.71 17.25 12.47
CA GLY A 8 -4.78 16.36 12.91
C GLY A 8 -4.69 14.91 12.41
N LEU A 9 -3.58 14.49 11.80
CA LEU A 9 -3.27 13.08 11.54
C LEU A 9 -1.95 12.67 12.20
N GLU A 10 -1.93 11.45 12.70
CA GLU A 10 -0.68 10.81 13.15
C GLU A 10 0.19 10.45 11.95
N THR A 11 1.48 10.78 12.01
CA THR A 11 2.43 10.51 10.92
C THR A 11 3.07 9.14 11.06
N ASP A 12 3.09 8.39 9.98
CA ASP A 12 3.83 7.13 9.87
C ASP A 12 5.15 7.35 9.11
N ARG A 13 6.18 6.60 9.50
CA ARG A 13 7.50 6.64 8.85
C ARG A 13 7.93 5.23 8.47
N LEU A 14 8.43 5.09 7.25
CA LEU A 14 9.06 3.86 6.76
C LEU A 14 10.57 4.02 6.79
N TYR A 15 11.26 2.96 7.22
CA TYR A 15 12.71 2.88 7.14
C TYR A 15 13.09 2.12 5.86
N CYS A 16 13.76 2.79 4.93
CA CYS A 16 14.11 2.23 3.64
C CYS A 16 15.61 1.93 3.59
N ASN A 17 15.95 0.66 3.34
CA ASN A 17 17.32 0.22 3.09
C ASN A 17 17.53 -0.03 1.61
N TRP A 18 18.57 0.56 1.04
CA TRP A 18 18.93 0.42 -0.37
C TRP A 18 20.18 -0.44 -0.50
N TYR A 19 20.00 -1.71 -0.87
CA TYR A 19 21.11 -2.65 -1.09
C TYR A 19 21.48 -2.69 -2.56
N LEU A 20 22.41 -1.81 -2.98
CA LEU A 20 22.79 -1.64 -4.39
C LEU A 20 23.35 -2.91 -5.04
N ASN A 21 24.02 -3.78 -4.27
CA ASN A 21 24.60 -5.03 -4.75
C ASN A 21 23.69 -6.26 -4.56
N SER A 22 22.42 -6.05 -4.20
CA SER A 22 21.46 -7.15 -4.02
C SER A 22 21.07 -7.80 -5.35
N ASP A 23 20.64 -9.06 -5.29
CA ASP A 23 20.14 -9.78 -6.46
C ASP A 23 18.93 -9.06 -7.08
N HIS A 24 18.10 -8.43 -6.25
CA HIS A 24 16.99 -7.59 -6.70
C HIS A 24 17.43 -6.49 -7.68
N VAL A 25 18.50 -5.76 -7.37
CA VAL A 25 19.01 -4.69 -8.25
C VAL A 25 19.65 -5.28 -9.51
N LYS A 26 20.42 -6.37 -9.37
CA LYS A 26 21.07 -7.04 -10.50
C LYS A 26 20.04 -7.57 -11.51
N GLU A 27 18.98 -8.21 -11.04
CA GLU A 27 17.88 -8.71 -11.87
C GLU A 27 17.17 -7.58 -12.61
N TYR A 28 16.91 -6.46 -11.91
CA TYR A 28 16.29 -5.28 -12.51
C TYR A 28 17.17 -4.68 -13.61
N LEU A 29 18.48 -4.52 -13.35
CA LEU A 29 19.44 -4.04 -14.36
C LEU A 29 19.55 -4.99 -15.55
N ALA A 30 19.40 -6.30 -15.34
CA ALA A 30 19.33 -7.31 -16.40
C ALA A 30 17.98 -7.31 -17.18
N HIS A 31 17.18 -6.23 -17.06
CA HIS A 31 15.92 -6.00 -17.76
C HIS A 31 14.81 -7.03 -17.46
N LYS A 32 14.90 -7.74 -16.33
CA LYS A 32 13.77 -8.52 -15.82
C LYS A 32 12.82 -7.59 -15.07
N GLN A 33 12.03 -6.81 -15.80
CA GLN A 33 10.95 -6.06 -15.17
C GLN A 33 9.98 -7.06 -14.52
N ARG A 34 9.77 -6.91 -13.21
CA ARG A 34 8.82 -7.77 -12.48
C ARG A 34 7.42 -7.25 -12.72
N ASP A 35 6.54 -8.14 -13.15
CA ASP A 35 5.12 -7.85 -13.29
C ASP A 35 4.39 -8.38 -12.06
N PHE A 36 3.75 -7.48 -11.32
CA PHE A 36 2.93 -7.78 -10.15
C PHE A 36 1.44 -7.63 -10.42
N THR A 37 1.02 -7.53 -11.70
CA THR A 37 -0.37 -7.38 -12.10
C THR A 37 -1.25 -8.50 -11.54
N GLU A 38 -0.79 -9.76 -11.57
CA GLU A 38 -1.51 -10.89 -10.97
C GLU A 38 -1.71 -10.72 -9.46
N ILE A 39 -0.70 -10.22 -8.76
CA ILE A 39 -0.74 -10.03 -7.30
C ILE A 39 -1.75 -8.94 -6.90
N VAL A 40 -1.89 -7.88 -7.69
CA VAL A 40 -2.84 -6.79 -7.39
C VAL A 40 -4.25 -7.04 -7.92
N THR A 41 -4.43 -7.97 -8.86
CA THR A 41 -5.75 -8.34 -9.41
C THR A 41 -6.36 -9.54 -8.72
N ASN A 42 -5.56 -10.40 -8.09
CA ASN A 42 -6.04 -11.55 -7.32
C ASN A 42 -6.25 -11.17 -5.85
N GLU A 43 -7.51 -11.07 -5.42
CA GLU A 43 -7.89 -10.66 -4.06
C GLU A 43 -7.30 -11.55 -2.95
N ASN A 44 -6.87 -12.78 -3.26
CA ASN A 44 -6.22 -13.66 -2.28
C ASN A 44 -4.87 -13.11 -1.80
N HIS A 45 -4.27 -12.17 -2.53
CA HIS A 45 -3.04 -11.48 -2.14
C HIS A 45 -3.32 -10.16 -1.40
N SER A 46 -4.56 -9.66 -1.44
CA SER A 46 -4.93 -8.39 -0.82
C SER A 46 -4.91 -8.49 0.71
N VAL A 47 -4.29 -7.50 1.35
CA VAL A 47 -4.36 -7.28 2.80
C VAL A 47 -5.60 -6.47 3.15
N LEU A 48 -5.92 -5.47 2.32
CA LEU A 48 -7.10 -4.63 2.46
C LEU A 48 -7.97 -4.88 1.23
N LYS A 49 -9.23 -5.23 1.45
CA LYS A 49 -10.24 -5.20 0.38
C LYS A 49 -10.91 -3.84 0.39
N THR A 50 -11.18 -3.33 -0.80
CA THR A 50 -11.75 -2.00 -0.97
C THR A 50 -12.92 -2.02 -1.92
N ARG A 51 -13.81 -1.04 -1.76
CA ARG A 51 -14.93 -0.80 -2.66
C ARG A 51 -14.97 0.68 -3.01
N ARG A 52 -15.19 0.98 -4.29
CA ARG A 52 -15.33 2.34 -4.77
C ARG A 52 -16.70 2.92 -4.43
N LYS A 53 -16.72 4.15 -3.92
CA LYS A 53 -17.91 4.94 -3.64
C LYS A 53 -17.66 6.40 -4.02
N GLY A 54 -18.15 6.77 -5.19
CA GLY A 54 -17.82 8.06 -5.81
C GLY A 54 -16.33 8.17 -6.09
N ILE A 55 -15.70 9.23 -5.56
CA ILE A 55 -14.26 9.47 -5.72
C ILE A 55 -13.40 8.71 -4.70
N PHE A 56 -14.02 8.09 -3.69
CA PHE A 56 -13.30 7.42 -2.60
C PHE A 56 -13.30 5.90 -2.77
N LEU A 57 -12.32 5.28 -2.13
CA LEU A 57 -12.25 3.86 -1.82
C LEU A 57 -12.54 3.72 -0.33
N GLU A 58 -13.51 2.89 0.01
CA GLU A 58 -13.79 2.47 1.39
C GLU A 58 -13.13 1.11 1.63
N ILE A 59 -12.51 0.92 2.80
CA ILE A 59 -11.99 -0.39 3.21
C ILE A 59 -13.17 -1.23 3.69
N THR A 60 -13.36 -2.41 3.11
CA THR A 60 -14.45 -3.32 3.47
C THR A 60 -13.97 -4.47 4.34
N GLU A 61 -12.71 -4.89 4.18
CA GLU A 61 -12.12 -6.00 4.91
C GLU A 61 -10.62 -5.76 5.12
N MET A 62 -10.09 -6.30 6.22
CA MET A 62 -8.67 -6.32 6.51
C MET A 62 -8.27 -7.74 6.96
N ASN A 63 -7.30 -8.33 6.27
CA ASN A 63 -6.73 -9.62 6.59
C ASN A 63 -5.28 -9.47 7.06
N LEU A 64 -5.05 -9.65 8.38
CA LEU A 64 -3.72 -9.56 9.01
C LEU A 64 -3.02 -10.92 9.17
N THR A 65 -3.67 -12.00 8.74
CA THR A 65 -3.20 -13.39 8.87
C THR A 65 -3.03 -14.08 7.52
N ASN A 66 -2.89 -13.30 6.43
CA ASN A 66 -2.73 -13.84 5.09
C ASN A 66 -1.38 -14.60 4.99
N PRO A 67 -1.38 -15.91 4.66
CA PRO A 67 -0.16 -16.72 4.67
C PRO A 67 0.70 -16.58 3.40
N LYS A 68 0.25 -15.85 2.38
CA LYS A 68 0.96 -15.72 1.10
C LYS A 68 2.32 -15.04 1.28
N SER A 69 3.31 -15.49 0.51
CA SER A 69 4.66 -14.91 0.50
C SER A 69 4.72 -13.54 -0.17
N LEU A 70 3.77 -13.24 -1.07
CA LEU A 70 3.57 -11.95 -1.71
C LEU A 70 2.19 -11.42 -1.35
N LEU A 71 2.12 -10.15 -0.95
CA LEU A 71 0.90 -9.48 -0.54
C LEU A 71 0.80 -8.11 -1.19
N ALA A 72 -0.42 -7.62 -1.36
CA ALA A 72 -0.72 -6.27 -1.83
C ALA A 72 -1.46 -5.47 -0.74
N ILE A 73 -0.90 -4.33 -0.35
CA ILE A 73 -1.59 -3.33 0.48
C ILE A 73 -2.00 -2.19 -0.44
N GLU A 74 -3.29 -2.03 -0.69
CA GLU A 74 -3.81 -0.87 -1.41
C GLU A 74 -3.72 0.39 -0.53
N ILE A 75 -3.48 1.54 -1.18
CA ILE A 75 -3.53 2.86 -0.55
C ILE A 75 -4.35 3.84 -1.41
N PRO A 76 -4.90 4.91 -0.84
CA PRO A 76 -5.51 5.98 -1.62
C PRO A 76 -4.48 6.61 -2.56
N SER A 77 -4.84 6.77 -3.84
CA SER A 77 -3.99 7.45 -4.82
C SER A 77 -3.85 8.96 -4.57
N ASN A 78 -4.81 9.56 -3.86
CA ASN A 78 -4.73 10.95 -3.40
C ASN A 78 -5.32 11.08 -1.99
N ILE A 79 -4.47 11.09 -0.96
CA ILE A 79 -4.92 11.25 0.43
C ILE A 79 -5.47 12.65 0.75
N ILE A 80 -5.11 13.68 -0.04
CA ILE A 80 -5.55 15.06 0.17
C ILE A 80 -7.06 15.19 -0.07
N ASP A 81 -7.59 14.49 -1.08
CA ASP A 81 -9.03 14.46 -1.34
C ASP A 81 -9.81 13.89 -0.14
N TYR A 82 -9.26 12.89 0.54
CA TYR A 82 -9.89 12.31 1.72
C TYR A 82 -9.79 13.29 2.89
N LEU A 83 -8.63 13.87 3.13
CA LEU A 83 -8.44 14.87 4.20
C LEU A 83 -9.41 16.06 4.10
N THR A 84 -9.65 16.54 2.89
CA THR A 84 -10.48 17.72 2.63
C THR A 84 -11.97 17.44 2.59
N LYS A 85 -12.39 16.29 2.04
CA LYS A 85 -13.81 15.98 1.77
C LYS A 85 -14.39 14.88 2.66
N ASN A 86 -13.55 14.05 3.27
CA ASN A 86 -13.98 12.97 4.17
C ASN A 86 -12.88 12.60 5.20
N LYS A 87 -12.69 13.47 6.19
CA LYS A 87 -11.62 13.32 7.19
C LYS A 87 -11.71 12.01 7.98
N THR A 88 -12.91 11.54 8.29
CA THR A 88 -13.11 10.26 8.99
C THR A 88 -12.52 9.09 8.19
N LEU A 89 -12.82 9.03 6.89
CA LEU A 89 -12.26 8.00 6.02
C LEU A 89 -10.74 8.16 5.83
N ALA A 90 -10.22 9.39 5.84
CA ALA A 90 -8.77 9.64 5.82
C ALA A 90 -8.06 9.05 7.06
N ILE A 91 -8.65 9.24 8.25
CA ILE A 91 -8.15 8.68 9.51
C ILE A 91 -8.22 7.14 9.47
N GLU A 92 -9.34 6.58 9.00
CA GLU A 92 -9.49 5.13 8.87
C GLU A 92 -8.40 4.54 7.96
N TRP A 93 -8.19 5.13 6.78
CA TRP A 93 -7.12 4.72 5.87
C TRP A 93 -5.74 4.76 6.53
N ARG A 94 -5.43 5.83 7.28
CA ARG A 94 -4.17 5.97 8.00
C ARG A 94 -3.99 4.85 9.03
N ASN A 95 -5.01 4.60 9.86
CA ASN A 95 -4.94 3.57 10.90
C ASN A 95 -4.82 2.17 10.29
N LYS A 96 -5.63 1.87 9.28
CA LYS A 96 -5.65 0.54 8.66
C LYS A 96 -4.36 0.22 7.90
N THR A 97 -3.80 1.19 7.19
CA THR A 97 -2.50 1.01 6.52
C THR A 97 -1.37 0.85 7.55
N ARG A 98 -1.36 1.66 8.62
CA ARG A 98 -0.41 1.50 9.73
C ARG A 98 -0.45 0.12 10.35
N ASP A 99 -1.63 -0.37 10.71
CA ASP A 99 -1.80 -1.67 11.35
C ASP A 99 -1.33 -2.80 10.42
N SER A 100 -1.66 -2.68 9.13
CA SER A 100 -1.18 -3.61 8.09
C SER A 100 0.33 -3.66 8.03
N PHE A 101 1.00 -2.50 7.91
CA PHE A 101 2.46 -2.45 7.84
C PHE A 101 3.11 -2.96 9.12
N LYS A 102 2.68 -2.49 10.30
CA LYS A 102 3.25 -2.92 11.58
C LYS A 102 3.14 -4.44 11.75
N ASN A 103 1.97 -5.02 11.47
CA ASN A 103 1.75 -6.45 11.58
C ASN A 103 2.64 -7.23 10.61
N TYR A 104 2.63 -6.91 9.31
CA TYR A 104 3.38 -7.71 8.34
C TYR A 104 4.90 -7.50 8.45
N PHE A 105 5.37 -6.31 8.81
CA PHE A 105 6.80 -6.09 9.10
C PHE A 105 7.27 -6.88 10.31
N SER A 106 6.47 -6.99 11.37
CA SER A 106 6.79 -7.85 12.52
C SER A 106 6.90 -9.34 12.14
N LYS A 107 6.28 -9.75 11.03
CA LYS A 107 6.32 -11.10 10.46
C LYS A 107 7.43 -11.30 9.42
N GLY A 108 8.31 -10.31 9.26
CA GLY A 108 9.46 -10.35 8.35
C GLY A 108 9.22 -9.80 6.96
N TYR A 109 7.99 -9.38 6.63
CA TYR A 109 7.70 -8.82 5.31
C TYR A 109 8.40 -7.49 5.09
N LYS A 110 8.72 -7.21 3.83
CA LYS A 110 9.34 -5.96 3.36
C LYS A 110 8.56 -5.44 2.16
N ILE A 111 8.43 -4.13 2.04
CA ILE A 111 7.95 -3.53 0.79
C ILE A 111 9.05 -3.69 -0.25
N ILE A 112 8.72 -4.27 -1.40
CA ILE A 112 9.68 -4.54 -2.48
C ILE A 112 9.33 -3.86 -3.80
N ASP A 113 8.11 -3.33 -3.92
CA ASP A 113 7.64 -2.68 -5.14
C ASP A 113 6.39 -1.81 -4.90
N PHE A 114 6.03 -1.03 -5.91
CA PHE A 114 4.82 -0.22 -5.93
C PHE A 114 4.14 -0.29 -7.31
N VAL A 115 2.86 -0.68 -7.31
CA VAL A 115 2.09 -0.90 -8.54
C VAL A 115 1.00 0.15 -8.65
N ILE A 116 0.87 0.74 -9.84
CA ILE A 116 -0.21 1.65 -10.20
C ILE A 116 -1.05 0.99 -11.29
N MET A 117 -2.31 0.71 -10.98
CA MET A 117 -3.30 0.22 -11.94
C MET A 117 -4.19 1.38 -12.38
N LYS A 118 -4.31 1.57 -13.69
CA LYS A 118 -5.27 2.52 -14.25
C LYS A 118 -6.65 1.86 -14.28
N GLU A 119 -7.62 2.49 -13.64
CA GLU A 119 -9.02 2.07 -13.61
C GLU A 119 -9.88 3.23 -14.11
N ASN A 120 -10.19 3.23 -15.41
CA ASN A 120 -10.90 4.32 -16.10
C ASN A 120 -10.27 5.70 -15.81
N LYS A 121 -11.03 6.60 -15.16
CA LYS A 121 -10.61 7.96 -14.76
C LYS A 121 -9.90 8.00 -13.39
N SER A 122 -9.51 6.86 -12.85
CA SER A 122 -8.94 6.74 -11.51
C SER A 122 -7.71 5.83 -11.49
N MET A 123 -6.94 5.92 -10.41
CA MET A 123 -5.78 5.06 -10.17
C MET A 123 -5.96 4.28 -8.89
N ARG A 124 -5.60 3.01 -8.93
CA ARG A 124 -5.43 2.14 -7.76
C ARG A 124 -3.95 1.94 -7.51
N CYS A 125 -3.52 2.10 -6.27
CA CYS A 125 -2.12 2.17 -5.88
C CYS A 125 -1.84 1.11 -4.82
N PHE A 126 -0.81 0.28 -5.03
CA PHE A 126 -0.52 -0.85 -4.17
C PHE A 126 0.96 -0.90 -3.79
N HIS A 127 1.24 -1.06 -2.50
CA HIS A 127 2.55 -1.54 -2.06
C HIS A 127 2.59 -3.06 -2.12
N ILE A 128 3.65 -3.60 -2.72
CA ILE A 128 3.90 -5.04 -2.78
C ILE A 128 4.80 -5.43 -1.62
N LEU A 129 4.32 -6.34 -0.77
CA LEU A 129 5.05 -6.89 0.35
C LEU A 129 5.54 -8.30 0.02
N LYS A 130 6.78 -8.60 0.36
CA LYS A 130 7.38 -9.93 0.26
C LYS A 130 7.92 -10.37 1.61
N LYS A 131 7.64 -11.61 2.00
CA LYS A 131 8.20 -12.22 3.21
C LYS A 131 9.70 -12.51 3.08
#